data_AF-A0A0S1SA00-F1
#
_entry.id   AF-A0A0S1SA00-F1
#
_cell.length_a   1.000
_cell.length_b   1.000
_cell.length_c   1.000
_cell.angle_alpha   90.00
_cell.angle_beta   90.00
_cell.angle_gamma   90.00
#
_symmetry.space_group_name_H-M   'P 1'
#
loop_
_entity.id
_entity.type
_entity.pdbx_description
1 polymer ?
#
loop_
_entity_poly.entity_id
_entity_poly.type
_entity_poly.pdbx_seq_one_letter_code
_entity_poly.pdbx_strand_id
1 'polypeptide(L)'
;MKEQNTPKTKKAKKKLLIESFMVFLIIMAPFLFKAHEYLPKDPDASLNFLGMTIERNGFQTLEVYGWFLTMKIIPLYLLIIWFFTAKDWWYHIILIPICMYSFQIFEVFYADDNYIDTDNILWILPVCMVITPIVYFIRIKLYDKHVHGIDLDAMDAELKMLQERERLRMEKEERKTKKL
;
A
#
# COMPACT_ATOMS: atom_id res chain seq x y z
N MET A 1 -32.20 -17.23 -17.84
CA MET A 1 -32.21 -15.90 -17.18
C MET A 1 -30.81 -15.31 -17.30
N LYS A 2 -30.61 -14.25 -18.10
CA LYS A 2 -29.31 -13.58 -18.24
C LYS A 2 -29.14 -12.61 -17.09
N GLU A 3 -28.20 -12.91 -16.20
CA GLU A 3 -27.84 -12.08 -15.06
C GLU A 3 -27.30 -10.73 -15.56
N GLN A 4 -28.13 -9.69 -15.50
CA GLN A 4 -27.76 -8.34 -15.88
C GLN A 4 -26.70 -7.83 -14.88
N ASN A 5 -25.43 -7.88 -15.29
CA ASN A 5 -24.31 -7.37 -14.52
C ASN A 5 -24.34 -5.83 -14.53
N THR A 6 -25.11 -5.24 -13.62
CA THR A 6 -25.09 -3.79 -13.36
C THR A 6 -23.70 -3.35 -12.88
N PRO A 7 -23.24 -2.13 -13.21
CA PRO A 7 -21.90 -1.65 -12.83
C PRO A 7 -21.64 -1.65 -11.32
N LYS A 8 -22.70 -1.56 -10.50
CA LYS A 8 -22.64 -1.64 -9.03
C LYS A 8 -22.19 -3.03 -8.52
N THR A 9 -22.62 -4.12 -9.15
CA THR A 9 -22.24 -5.49 -8.72
C THR A 9 -20.78 -5.80 -9.06
N LYS A 10 -20.25 -5.25 -10.16
CA LYS A 10 -18.81 -5.39 -10.51
C LYS A 10 -17.89 -4.63 -9.53
N LYS A 11 -18.26 -3.41 -9.10
CA LYS A 11 -17.50 -2.66 -8.07
C LYS A 11 -17.49 -3.42 -6.73
N ALA A 12 -18.63 -3.96 -6.30
CA ALA A 12 -18.74 -4.74 -5.06
C ALA A 12 -17.90 -6.04 -5.09
N LYS A 13 -17.93 -6.81 -6.18
CA LYS A 13 -17.11 -8.03 -6.32
C LYS A 13 -15.61 -7.73 -6.28
N LYS A 14 -15.15 -6.64 -6.93
CA LYS A 14 -13.74 -6.22 -6.88
C LYS A 14 -13.30 -5.84 -5.47
N LYS A 15 -14.13 -5.11 -4.72
CA LYS A 15 -13.86 -4.75 -3.32
C LYS A 15 -13.68 -5.99 -2.45
N LEU A 16 -14.58 -6.96 -2.57
CA LEU A 16 -14.50 -8.23 -1.83
C LEU A 16 -13.26 -9.05 -2.18
N LEU A 17 -12.87 -9.08 -3.47
CA LEU A 17 -11.63 -9.77 -3.88
C LEU A 17 -10.38 -9.13 -3.27
N ILE A 18 -10.30 -7.80 -3.22
CA ILE A 18 -9.15 -7.09 -2.62
C ILE A 18 -9.09 -7.33 -1.11
N GLU A 19 -10.23 -7.23 -0.42
CA GLU A 19 -10.32 -7.48 1.02
C GLU A 19 -9.93 -8.93 1.35
N SER A 20 -10.44 -9.90 0.58
CA SER A 20 -10.09 -11.31 0.74
C SER A 20 -8.60 -11.58 0.47
N PHE A 21 -8.02 -10.93 -0.55
CA PHE A 21 -6.60 -11.04 -0.85
C PHE A 21 -5.72 -10.47 0.27
N MET A 22 -6.09 -9.32 0.85
CA MET A 22 -5.37 -8.74 1.98
C MET A 22 -5.44 -9.62 3.24
N VAL A 23 -6.60 -10.23 3.53
CA VAL A 23 -6.74 -11.15 4.66
C VAL A 23 -5.90 -12.42 4.46
N PHE A 24 -5.93 -12.99 3.25
CA PHE A 24 -5.09 -14.14 2.90
C PHE A 24 -3.60 -13.83 3.11
N LEU A 25 -3.17 -12.65 2.68
CA LEU A 25 -1.83 -12.12 2.88
C LEU A 25 -1.46 -12.08 4.38
N ILE A 26 -2.31 -11.54 5.25
CA ILE A 26 -2.06 -11.51 6.69
C ILE A 26 -1.93 -12.92 7.29
N ILE A 27 -2.79 -13.85 6.86
CA ILE A 27 -2.73 -15.26 7.32
C ILE A 27 -1.44 -15.95 6.87
N MET A 28 -0.88 -15.56 5.72
CA MET A 28 0.39 -16.06 5.20
C MET A 28 1.62 -15.55 5.97
N ALA A 29 1.49 -14.49 6.78
CA ALA A 29 2.61 -13.87 7.49
C ALA A 29 3.46 -14.84 8.36
N PRO A 30 2.89 -15.70 9.23
CA PRO A 30 3.69 -16.65 10.02
C PRO A 30 4.46 -17.67 9.15
N PHE A 31 3.92 -18.04 7.99
CA PHE A 31 4.60 -18.94 7.06
C PHE A 31 5.78 -18.25 6.39
N LEU A 32 5.60 -16.98 5.98
CA LEU A 32 6.70 -16.16 5.47
C LEU A 32 7.78 -15.97 6.54
N PHE A 33 7.40 -15.87 7.82
CA PHE A 33 8.35 -15.72 8.91
C PHE A 33 9.26 -16.94 9.05
N LYS A 34 8.74 -18.13 8.75
CA LYS A 34 9.49 -19.38 8.72
C LYS A 34 10.30 -19.58 7.43
N ALA A 35 10.14 -18.74 6.42
CA ALA A 35 10.79 -18.93 5.12
C ALA A 35 12.33 -18.92 5.20
N HIS A 36 12.91 -18.21 6.18
CA HIS A 36 14.36 -18.17 6.38
C HIS A 36 14.96 -19.54 6.72
N GLU A 37 14.20 -20.47 7.30
CA GLU A 37 14.70 -21.81 7.68
C GLU A 37 15.03 -22.69 6.46
N TYR A 38 14.50 -22.34 5.28
CA TYR A 38 14.82 -23.02 4.03
C TYR A 38 16.12 -22.53 3.39
N LEU A 39 16.76 -21.51 3.97
CA LEU A 39 18.06 -21.03 3.51
C LEU A 39 19.17 -21.98 3.97
N PRO A 40 20.21 -22.19 3.15
CA PRO A 40 21.34 -23.01 3.52
C PRO A 40 22.04 -22.44 4.76
N LYS A 41 22.37 -23.33 5.69
CA LYS A 41 23.08 -23.02 6.94
C LYS A 41 24.60 -22.95 6.76
N ASP A 42 25.06 -23.33 5.57
CA ASP A 42 26.47 -23.36 5.22
C ASP A 42 27.02 -21.92 5.11
N PRO A 43 28.12 -21.58 5.80
CA PRO A 43 28.74 -20.26 5.77
C PRO A 43 29.16 -19.78 4.37
N ASP A 44 29.43 -20.70 3.44
CA ASP A 44 29.92 -20.38 2.08
C ASP A 44 28.86 -20.60 1.00
N ALA A 45 27.62 -20.94 1.38
CA ALA A 45 26.53 -21.04 0.43
C ALA A 45 26.09 -19.65 -0.06
N SER A 46 26.26 -19.40 -1.34
CA SER A 46 25.63 -18.30 -2.05
C SER A 46 24.31 -18.76 -2.67
N LEU A 47 23.27 -17.95 -2.53
CA LEU A 47 21.96 -18.27 -3.08
C LEU A 47 21.69 -17.39 -4.28
N ASN A 48 21.55 -18.03 -5.44
CA ASN A 48 21.14 -17.37 -6.67
C ASN A 48 19.62 -17.22 -6.65
N PHE A 49 19.14 -16.05 -6.25
CA PHE A 49 17.73 -15.72 -6.34
C PHE A 49 17.51 -14.73 -7.49
N LEU A 50 16.75 -15.16 -8.50
CA LEU A 50 16.32 -14.29 -9.61
C LEU A 50 17.47 -13.55 -10.34
N GLY A 51 18.64 -14.19 -10.45
CA GLY A 51 19.82 -13.64 -11.13
C GLY A 51 20.73 -12.77 -10.26
N MET A 52 20.44 -12.64 -8.96
CA MET A 52 21.31 -11.99 -7.98
C MET A 52 21.91 -13.03 -7.04
N THR A 53 23.22 -12.98 -6.84
CA THR A 53 23.93 -13.77 -5.84
C THR A 53 23.76 -13.10 -4.48
N ILE A 54 22.93 -13.67 -3.63
CA ILE A 54 22.80 -13.24 -2.25
C ILE A 54 23.87 -13.95 -1.44
N GLU A 55 24.83 -13.18 -0.92
CA GLU A 55 25.86 -13.64 -0.01
C GLU A 55 25.50 -13.31 1.44
N ARG A 56 26.30 -13.79 2.40
CA ARG A 56 26.06 -13.59 3.83
C ARG A 56 26.15 -12.12 4.30
N ASN A 57 26.67 -11.20 3.46
CA ASN A 57 26.66 -9.75 3.67
C ASN A 57 27.04 -9.32 5.12
N GLY A 58 28.18 -9.82 5.61
CA GLY A 58 28.69 -9.54 6.97
C GLY A 58 28.12 -10.41 8.11
N PHE A 59 27.13 -11.27 7.86
CA PHE A 59 26.55 -12.17 8.85
C PHE A 59 27.23 -13.55 8.90
N GLN A 60 27.02 -14.28 10.00
CA GLN A 60 27.65 -15.59 10.23
C GLN A 60 27.25 -16.66 9.21
N THR A 61 25.98 -16.69 8.80
CA THR A 61 25.45 -17.60 7.79
C THR A 61 24.35 -16.91 7.00
N LEU A 62 24.02 -17.45 5.81
CA LEU A 62 22.94 -16.92 4.98
C LEU A 62 21.56 -17.06 5.67
N GLU A 63 21.35 -18.11 6.46
CA GLU A 63 20.15 -18.28 7.30
C GLU A 63 19.96 -17.11 8.27
N VAL A 64 21.02 -16.71 8.99
CA VAL A 64 20.96 -15.61 9.96
C VAL A 64 20.68 -14.28 9.27
N TYR A 65 21.31 -14.05 8.11
CA TYR A 65 21.01 -12.88 7.28
C TYR A 65 19.54 -12.85 6.84
N GLY A 66 19.03 -13.97 6.31
CA GLY A 66 17.64 -14.10 5.90
C GLY A 66 16.65 -13.95 7.05
N TRP A 67 16.97 -14.50 8.23
CA TRP A 67 16.19 -14.30 9.46
C TRP A 67 16.13 -12.83 9.84
N PHE A 68 17.28 -12.15 9.87
CA PHE A 68 17.37 -10.74 10.21
C PHE A 68 16.57 -9.86 9.25
N LEU A 69 16.66 -10.12 7.95
CA LEU A 69 15.83 -9.44 6.95
C LEU A 69 14.34 -9.73 7.14
N THR A 70 13.98 -10.99 7.39
CA THR A 70 12.59 -11.44 7.59
C THR A 70 11.96 -10.74 8.80
N MET A 71 12.72 -10.55 9.88
CA MET A 71 12.31 -9.79 11.08
C MET A 71 11.97 -8.33 10.81
N LYS A 72 12.46 -7.74 9.70
CA LYS A 72 12.17 -6.35 9.31
C LYS A 72 11.12 -6.27 8.20
N ILE A 73 11.26 -7.13 7.20
CA ILE A 73 10.38 -7.15 6.01
C ILE A 73 8.96 -7.51 6.41
N ILE A 74 8.75 -8.48 7.30
CA ILE A 74 7.39 -8.92 7.66
C ILE A 74 6.62 -7.84 8.44
N PRO A 75 7.18 -7.24 9.50
CA PRO A 75 6.53 -6.09 10.14
C PRO A 75 6.26 -4.94 9.17
N LEU A 76 7.21 -4.59 8.29
CA LEU A 76 7.02 -3.55 7.28
C LEU A 76 5.84 -3.86 6.36
N TYR A 77 5.79 -5.09 5.84
CA TYR A 77 4.71 -5.56 4.99
C TYR A 77 3.34 -5.51 5.68
N LEU A 78 3.25 -5.93 6.95
CA LEU A 78 2.01 -5.88 7.72
C LEU A 78 1.59 -4.42 7.99
N LEU A 79 2.55 -3.54 8.31
CA LEU A 79 2.30 -2.12 8.48
C LEU A 79 1.80 -1.47 7.19
N ILE A 80 2.32 -1.85 6.03
CA ILE A 80 1.85 -1.37 4.72
C ILE A 80 0.41 -1.81 4.46
N ILE A 81 0.07 -3.07 4.73
CA ILE A 81 -1.32 -3.55 4.63
C ILE A 81 -2.22 -2.77 5.59
N TRP A 82 -1.77 -2.58 6.83
CA TRP A 82 -2.52 -1.84 7.83
C TRP A 82 -2.73 -0.38 7.41
N PHE A 83 -1.70 0.27 6.88
CA PHE A 83 -1.77 1.64 6.37
C PHE A 83 -2.79 1.80 5.23
N PHE A 84 -2.88 0.83 4.32
CA PHE A 84 -3.88 0.87 3.23
C PHE A 84 -5.31 0.52 3.68
N THR A 85 -5.45 -0.26 4.74
CA THR A 85 -6.77 -0.69 5.25
C THR A 85 -7.32 0.27 6.31
N ALA A 86 -6.46 1.02 7.01
CA ALA A 86 -6.84 2.02 7.98
C ALA A 86 -7.65 3.15 7.34
N LYS A 87 -8.84 3.41 7.89
CA LYS A 87 -9.73 4.50 7.47
C LYS A 87 -9.66 5.72 8.38
N ASP A 88 -9.06 5.56 9.54
CA ASP A 88 -9.01 6.60 10.55
C ASP A 88 -7.96 7.66 10.23
N TRP A 89 -8.18 8.88 10.70
CA TRP A 89 -7.26 10.03 10.52
C TRP A 89 -5.85 9.86 11.13
N TRP A 90 -5.66 8.92 12.06
CA TRP A 90 -4.41 8.72 12.80
C TRP A 90 -3.46 7.76 12.07
N TYR A 91 -3.88 7.24 10.91
CA TYR A 91 -3.07 6.37 10.06
C TYR A 91 -1.71 6.98 9.66
N HIS A 92 -1.59 8.31 9.67
CA HIS A 92 -0.31 9.00 9.48
C HIS A 92 0.78 8.57 10.48
N ILE A 93 0.40 8.14 11.69
CA ILE A 93 1.35 7.63 12.69
C ILE A 93 2.00 6.33 12.21
N ILE A 94 1.28 5.48 11.46
CA ILE A 94 1.79 4.21 10.91
C ILE A 94 2.90 4.47 9.87
N LEU A 95 2.92 5.64 9.24
CA LEU A 95 3.96 6.02 8.29
C LEU A 95 5.34 6.11 8.95
N ILE A 96 5.40 6.50 10.24
CA ILE A 96 6.66 6.62 10.97
C ILE A 96 7.35 5.25 11.09
N PRO A 97 6.71 4.18 11.61
CA PRO A 97 7.24 2.82 11.56
C PRO A 97 7.60 2.33 10.16
N ILE A 98 6.77 2.62 9.14
CA ILE A 98 7.05 2.20 7.75
C ILE A 98 8.37 2.82 7.27
N CYS A 99 8.57 4.12 7.49
CA CYS A 99 9.82 4.79 7.13
C CYS A 99 11.00 4.21 7.92
N MET A 100 10.82 3.95 9.22
CA MET A 100 11.86 3.38 10.08
C MET A 100 12.32 2.00 9.60
N TYR A 101 11.39 1.06 9.39
CA TYR A 101 11.74 -0.29 8.92
C TYR A 101 12.33 -0.27 7.50
N SER A 102 11.81 0.60 6.62
CA SER A 102 12.38 0.76 5.27
C SER A 102 13.83 1.23 5.33
N PHE A 103 14.14 2.19 6.22
CA PHE A 103 15.50 2.66 6.43
C PHE A 103 16.41 1.55 6.97
N GLN A 104 15.96 0.82 8.00
CA GLN A 104 16.75 -0.27 8.58
C GLN A 104 17.06 -1.38 7.56
N ILE A 105 16.19 -1.61 6.58
CA ILE A 105 16.46 -2.57 5.49
C ILE A 105 17.49 -1.98 4.52
N PHE A 106 17.38 -0.69 4.17
CA PHE A 106 18.34 -0.02 3.31
C PHE A 106 19.75 -0.02 3.90
N GLU A 107 19.88 0.27 5.19
CA GLU A 107 21.16 0.25 5.91
C GLU A 107 21.85 -1.12 5.78
N VAL A 108 21.09 -2.21 5.89
CA VAL A 108 21.64 -3.57 5.74
C VAL A 108 22.23 -3.82 4.37
N PHE A 109 21.65 -3.25 3.31
CA PHE A 109 22.15 -3.43 1.95
C PHE A 109 23.35 -2.54 1.61
N TYR A 110 23.56 -1.46 2.36
CA TYR A 110 24.61 -0.47 2.07
C TYR A 110 25.76 -0.47 3.09
N ALA A 111 25.57 -1.10 4.25
CA ALA A 111 26.60 -1.29 5.26
C ALA A 111 27.61 -2.35 4.80
N ASP A 112 28.49 -1.97 3.87
CA ASP A 112 29.66 -2.75 3.46
C ASP A 112 30.82 -2.58 4.47
N ASP A 113 30.70 -1.62 5.38
CA ASP A 113 31.75 -1.28 6.34
C ASP A 113 31.45 -1.85 7.74
N ASN A 114 32.45 -2.52 8.32
CA ASN A 114 32.39 -3.13 9.66
C ASN A 114 32.26 -2.10 10.81
N TYR A 115 32.12 -0.81 10.49
CA TYR A 115 31.87 0.27 11.44
C TYR A 115 30.44 0.79 11.24
N ILE A 116 29.49 0.11 11.88
CA ILE A 116 28.16 0.67 12.16
C ILE A 116 28.34 1.59 13.37
N ASP A 117 29.01 2.74 13.17
CA ASP A 117 29.05 3.76 14.20
C ASP A 117 28.87 5.17 13.61
N THR A 118 27.73 5.75 13.98
CA THR A 118 27.47 7.18 14.20
C THR A 118 27.31 8.13 13.00
N ASP A 119 27.92 7.93 11.83
CA ASP A 119 27.82 8.92 10.73
C ASP A 119 26.65 8.71 9.74
N ASN A 120 25.94 7.58 9.82
CA ASN A 120 24.85 7.24 8.88
C ASN A 120 23.51 7.95 9.16
N ILE A 121 23.37 8.70 10.26
CA ILE A 121 22.12 9.43 10.58
C ILE A 121 21.79 10.49 9.51
N LEU A 122 22.79 11.10 8.87
CA LEU A 122 22.55 12.06 7.78
C LEU A 122 22.09 11.37 6.49
N TRP A 123 22.48 10.10 6.27
CA TRP A 123 22.00 9.26 5.17
C TRP A 123 20.53 8.83 5.32
N ILE A 124 19.94 8.94 6.52
CA ILE A 124 18.49 8.72 6.75
C ILE A 124 17.64 9.73 5.98
N LEU A 125 18.07 11.00 5.92
CA LEU A 125 17.22 12.09 5.45
C LEU A 125 16.82 11.95 3.97
N PRO A 126 17.73 11.66 3.02
CA PRO A 126 17.37 11.49 1.62
C PRO A 126 16.44 10.30 1.39
N VAL A 127 16.68 9.18 2.07
CA VAL A 127 15.86 7.96 1.92
C VAL A 127 14.45 8.20 2.45
N CYS A 128 14.32 8.80 3.63
CA CYS A 128 13.02 9.20 4.18
C CYS A 128 12.29 10.22 3.29
N MET A 129 13.02 11.17 2.68
CA MET A 129 12.47 12.16 1.76
C MET A 129 11.90 11.54 0.48
N VAL A 130 12.41 10.38 0.05
CA VAL A 130 11.91 9.65 -1.13
C VAL A 130 10.81 8.63 -0.76
N ILE A 131 10.98 7.86 0.32
CA ILE A 131 10.00 6.84 0.75
C ILE A 131 8.67 7.49 1.13
N THR A 132 8.70 8.60 1.88
CA THR A 132 7.50 9.30 2.36
C THR A 132 6.53 9.67 1.22
N PRO A 133 6.95 10.41 0.16
CA PRO A 133 6.06 10.75 -0.94
C PRO A 133 5.64 9.54 -1.77
N ILE A 134 6.49 8.51 -1.91
CA ILE A 134 6.11 7.27 -2.60
C ILE A 134 4.93 6.60 -1.89
N VAL A 135 5.04 6.38 -0.57
CA VAL A 135 3.97 5.75 0.21
C VAL A 135 2.70 6.61 0.19
N TYR A 136 2.85 7.93 0.30
CA TYR A 136 1.72 8.86 0.24
C TYR A 136 1.04 8.87 -1.14
N PHE A 137 1.82 8.85 -2.21
CA PHE A 137 1.31 8.81 -3.58
C PHE A 137 0.57 7.51 -3.89
N ILE A 138 1.09 6.36 -3.44
CA ILE A 138 0.41 5.08 -3.58
C ILE A 138 -0.96 5.14 -2.89
N ARG A 139 -1.05 5.74 -1.70
CA ARG A 139 -2.33 5.92 -1.00
C ARG A 139 -3.28 6.82 -1.77
N ILE A 140 -2.85 7.98 -2.26
CA ILE A 140 -3.73 8.86 -3.07
C ILE A 140 -4.25 8.10 -4.28
N LYS A 141 -3.36 7.48 -5.05
CA LYS A 141 -3.72 6.78 -6.30
C LYS A 141 -4.60 5.55 -6.06
N LEU A 142 -4.43 4.86 -4.93
CA LEU A 142 -5.27 3.73 -4.53
C LEU A 142 -6.62 4.20 -3.96
N TYR A 143 -6.64 5.29 -3.18
CA TYR A 143 -7.81 5.82 -2.48
C TYR A 143 -8.78 6.56 -3.42
N ASP A 144 -8.27 7.35 -4.38
CA ASP A 144 -9.06 7.93 -5.47
C ASP A 144 -9.80 6.84 -6.26
N LYS A 145 -9.17 5.68 -6.43
CA LYS A 145 -9.70 4.60 -7.26
C LYS A 145 -10.63 3.63 -6.50
N HIS A 146 -10.44 3.45 -5.18
CA HIS A 146 -11.11 2.38 -4.43
C HIS A 146 -12.03 2.85 -3.29
N VAL A 147 -11.82 4.02 -2.70
CA VAL A 147 -12.62 4.49 -1.55
C VAL A 147 -13.55 5.64 -1.93
N HIS A 148 -13.12 6.56 -2.79
CA HIS A 148 -13.99 7.62 -3.35
C HIS A 148 -14.89 7.15 -4.51
N GLY A 149 -15.00 5.85 -4.74
CA GLY A 149 -15.87 5.25 -5.77
C GLY A 149 -17.38 5.46 -5.56
N ILE A 150 -17.77 6.26 -4.56
CA ILE A 150 -19.14 6.68 -4.25
C ILE A 150 -19.34 8.20 -4.24
N ASP A 151 -18.31 9.07 -4.28
CA ASP A 151 -18.59 10.49 -4.04
C ASP A 151 -18.39 11.41 -5.26
N LEU A 152 -17.44 11.15 -6.16
CA LEU A 152 -17.29 12.01 -7.36
C LEU A 152 -18.37 11.72 -8.41
N ASP A 153 -18.55 10.44 -8.79
CA ASP A 153 -19.60 10.05 -9.75
C ASP A 153 -21.01 10.31 -9.18
N ALA A 154 -21.21 10.22 -7.86
CA ALA A 154 -22.50 10.48 -7.23
C ALA A 154 -22.74 11.97 -7.02
N MET A 155 -21.75 12.77 -6.62
CA MET A 155 -21.87 14.24 -6.64
C MET A 155 -22.14 14.75 -8.04
N ASP A 156 -21.45 14.25 -9.07
CA ASP A 156 -21.71 14.65 -10.45
C ASP A 156 -23.12 14.26 -10.90
N ALA A 157 -23.64 13.11 -10.44
CA ALA A 157 -25.01 12.70 -10.69
C ALA A 157 -26.03 13.56 -9.93
N GLU A 158 -25.77 13.88 -8.66
CA GLU A 158 -26.60 14.77 -7.85
C GLU A 158 -26.60 16.20 -8.41
N LEU A 159 -25.44 16.72 -8.81
CA LEU A 159 -25.29 18.04 -9.42
C LEU A 159 -26.07 18.13 -10.74
N LYS A 160 -25.99 17.10 -11.59
CA LYS A 160 -26.80 17.02 -12.82
C LYS A 160 -28.29 16.93 -12.53
N MET A 161 -28.71 16.15 -11.54
CA MET A 161 -30.13 16.08 -11.15
C MET A 161 -30.67 17.43 -10.63
N LEU A 162 -29.85 18.18 -9.86
CA LEU A 162 -30.20 19.51 -9.38
C LEU A 162 -30.32 20.51 -10.54
N GLN A 163 -29.33 20.54 -11.45
CA GLN A 163 -29.36 21.40 -12.64
C GLN A 163 -30.57 21.11 -13.54
N GLU A 164 -30.93 19.84 -13.73
CA GLU A 164 -32.09 19.45 -14.54
C GLU A 164 -33.41 19.84 -13.87
N ARG A 165 -33.52 19.70 -12.54
CA ARG A 165 -34.67 20.16 -11.77
C ARG A 165 -34.85 21.68 -11.84
N GLU A 166 -33.77 22.44 -11.82
CA GLU A 166 -33.79 23.90 -11.99
C GLU A 166 -34.22 24.30 -13.41
N ARG A 167 -33.68 23.66 -14.45
CA ARG A 167 -34.12 23.88 -15.85
C ARG A 167 -35.62 23.66 -16.03
N LEU A 168 -36.15 22.55 -15.48
CA LEU A 168 -37.58 22.24 -15.58
C LEU A 168 -38.46 23.24 -14.81
N ARG A 169 -37.96 23.83 -13.72
CA ARG A 169 -38.65 24.92 -13.01
C ARG A 169 -38.70 26.18 -13.85
N MET A 170 -37.56 26.61 -14.39
CA MET A 170 -37.45 27.78 -15.26
C MET A 170 -38.37 27.67 -16.49
N GLU A 171 -38.39 26.51 -17.15
CA GLU A 171 -39.29 26.28 -18.30
C GLU A 171 -40.78 26.34 -17.92
N LYS A 172 -41.16 25.86 -16.73
CA LYS A 172 -42.55 25.91 -16.24
C LYS A 172 -42.97 27.34 -15.93
N GLU A 173 -42.07 28.16 -15.39
CA GLU A 173 -42.31 29.57 -15.14
C GLU A 173 -42.45 30.34 -16.45
N GLU A 174 -41.55 30.17 -17.40
CA GLU A 174 -41.65 30.79 -18.73
C GLU A 174 -42.95 30.44 -19.46
N ARG A 175 -43.39 29.16 -19.40
CA ARG A 175 -44.66 28.73 -19.99
C ARG A 175 -45.89 29.33 -19.32
N LYS A 176 -45.81 29.69 -18.02
CA LYS A 176 -46.90 30.39 -17.33
C LYS A 176 -46.92 31.87 -17.72
N THR A 177 -45.77 32.51 -17.81
CA THR A 177 -45.65 33.93 -18.18
C THR A 177 -46.08 34.18 -19.64
N LYS A 178 -45.83 33.24 -20.56
CA LYS A 178 -46.28 33.32 -21.97
C LYS A 178 -47.77 33.04 -22.18
N LYS A 179 -48.49 32.56 -21.16
CA LYS A 179 -49.93 32.23 -21.24
C LYS A 179 -50.83 33.28 -20.56
N LEU A 180 -50.24 34.26 -19.86
CA LEU A 180 -50.89 35.51 -19.48
C LEU A 180 -50.70 36.54 -20.60
#